data_AF-A0A2P2II36-F1
#
_entry.id   AF-A0A2P2II36-F1
#
_cell.length_a   1.000
_cell.length_b   1.000
_cell.length_c   1.000
_cell.angle_alpha   90.00
_cell.angle_beta   90.00
_cell.angle_gamma   90.00
#
_symmetry.space_group_name_H-M   'P 1'
#
loop_
_entity.id
_entity.type
_entity.pdbx_description
1 polymer ?
#
loop_
_entity_poly.entity_id
_entity_poly.type
_entity_poly.pdbx_seq_one_letter_code
_entity_poly.pdbx_strand_id
1 'polypeptide(L)'
;MITGLAKCGVVSEARELFNDMQVKDEITWSAMIDGYVKGGCFKEALEVFVVMQREEIRPSKFALSSGLAACANLGALGQGRWVHAYLEKNFIKLDSISGTALVDMYAKCGRVDMAWDVFEKMRVKEVFTWNAMISGLALNGRAEEAIEFFFRMLRGNFRPNGITFVGVLNACAHAGMVSRGLEIFHSMKTVFDVEPEMEHYGCLVDLLGRAGHLAEAEDLILSMPMKPSAAVWGALLGACRKHGDVELGERVGKILLELEPLNSGRYALLSNIYAKAGRWDDVADVRKLMKERGVKTTPGSSVIELEGIVHEFKMGDGSHPQMKEIYLMLKSVIERLETEGYLPNTSQVLFDIDEEEKQTSLKYHSEKLAIAFGLISTKPGTTIRVVKNLRVCEDCHSATKLISRVYGREIIVRDRVRYHHFRNGMCSCNDFW
;
A
#
# COMPACT_ATOMS: atom_id res chain seq x y z
N MET A 1 -29.59 -7.50 11.98
CA MET A 1 -28.75 -8.61 12.47
C MET A 1 -27.38 -8.64 11.78
N ILE A 2 -27.31 -8.74 10.44
CA ILE A 2 -26.04 -8.70 9.66
C ILE A 2 -25.16 -7.50 10.04
N THR A 3 -25.71 -6.28 10.05
CA THR A 3 -24.97 -5.07 10.45
C THR A 3 -24.44 -5.14 11.88
N GLY A 4 -25.14 -5.83 12.78
CA GLY A 4 -24.70 -6.02 14.17
C GLY A 4 -23.54 -6.99 14.26
N LEU A 5 -23.65 -8.15 13.61
CA LEU A 5 -22.61 -9.18 13.56
C LEU A 5 -21.32 -8.68 12.91
N ALA A 6 -21.45 -7.96 11.78
CA ALA A 6 -20.31 -7.35 11.11
C ALA A 6 -19.60 -6.29 11.97
N LYS A 7 -20.35 -5.49 12.74
CA LYS A 7 -19.79 -4.51 13.68
C LYS A 7 -19.10 -5.16 14.90
N CYS A 8 -19.52 -6.36 15.29
CA CYS A 8 -18.88 -7.14 16.34
C CYS A 8 -17.64 -7.91 15.85
N GLY A 9 -17.22 -7.72 14.59
CA GLY A 9 -16.05 -8.40 14.01
C GLY A 9 -16.31 -9.85 13.62
N VAL A 10 -17.55 -10.32 13.69
CA VAL A 10 -17.94 -11.71 13.38
C VAL A 10 -18.47 -11.79 11.96
N VAL A 11 -17.63 -11.39 11.00
CA VAL A 11 -18.01 -11.23 9.60
C VAL A 11 -18.31 -12.58 8.92
N SER A 12 -17.74 -13.68 9.42
CA SER A 12 -18.04 -15.05 8.98
C SER A 12 -19.49 -15.44 9.26
N GLU A 13 -19.96 -15.26 10.49
CA GLU A 13 -21.37 -15.54 10.86
C GLU A 13 -22.33 -14.60 10.13
N ALA A 14 -21.94 -13.33 9.95
CA ALA A 14 -22.71 -12.40 9.14
C ALA A 14 -22.84 -12.90 7.68
N ARG A 15 -21.80 -13.56 7.14
CA ARG A 15 -21.82 -14.12 5.79
C ARG A 15 -22.69 -15.36 5.67
N GLU A 16 -22.63 -16.27 6.64
CA GLU A 16 -23.49 -17.45 6.67
C GLU A 16 -24.96 -17.04 6.68
N LEU A 17 -25.32 -16.16 7.62
CA LEU A 17 -26.66 -15.60 7.71
C LEU A 17 -27.08 -14.94 6.39
N PHE A 18 -26.21 -14.12 5.80
CA PHE A 18 -26.47 -13.48 4.51
C PHE A 18 -26.75 -14.52 3.43
N ASN A 19 -25.92 -15.56 3.29
CA ASN A 19 -26.11 -16.61 2.30
C ASN A 19 -27.47 -17.30 2.48
N ASP A 20 -27.87 -17.60 3.71
CA ASP A 20 -29.12 -18.29 4.07
C ASP A 20 -30.39 -17.46 3.83
N MET A 21 -30.28 -16.14 3.63
CA MET A 21 -31.44 -15.28 3.34
C MET A 21 -32.09 -15.65 2.01
N GLN A 22 -33.38 -16.01 2.04
CA GLN A 22 -34.18 -16.30 0.84
C GLN A 22 -34.39 -15.07 -0.04
N VAL A 23 -34.50 -13.88 0.56
CA VAL A 23 -34.63 -12.60 -0.14
C VAL A 23 -33.59 -11.65 0.40
N LYS A 24 -32.74 -11.12 -0.49
CA LYS A 24 -31.71 -10.14 -0.19
C LYS A 24 -32.09 -8.83 -0.88
N ASP A 25 -32.17 -7.76 -0.09
CA ASP A 25 -32.45 -6.41 -0.58
C ASP A 25 -31.18 -5.54 -0.59
N GLU A 26 -31.28 -4.35 -1.20
CA GLU A 26 -30.20 -3.35 -1.27
C GLU A 26 -29.51 -3.12 0.08
N ILE A 27 -30.26 -3.12 1.19
CA ILE A 27 -29.76 -2.84 2.54
C ILE A 27 -28.87 -4.00 3.02
N THR A 28 -29.32 -5.25 2.85
CA THR A 28 -28.56 -6.43 3.27
C THR A 28 -27.25 -6.58 2.48
N TRP A 29 -27.27 -6.34 1.17
CA TRP A 29 -26.06 -6.27 0.33
C TRP A 29 -25.11 -5.16 0.81
N SER A 30 -25.62 -3.94 1.00
CA SER A 30 -24.82 -2.80 1.48
C SER A 30 -24.16 -3.08 2.83
N ALA A 31 -24.90 -3.70 3.76
CA ALA A 31 -24.40 -4.05 5.09
C ALA A 31 -23.29 -5.10 5.04
N MET A 32 -23.40 -6.10 4.15
CA MET A 32 -22.39 -7.14 4.02
C MET A 32 -21.09 -6.58 3.44
N ILE A 33 -21.18 -5.75 2.39
CA ILE A 33 -20.02 -5.11 1.75
C ILE A 33 -19.32 -4.18 2.74
N ASP A 34 -20.07 -3.30 3.42
CA ASP A 34 -19.53 -2.39 4.43
C ASP A 34 -18.88 -3.15 5.61
N GLY A 35 -19.50 -4.24 6.04
CA GLY A 35 -18.96 -5.13 7.08
C GLY A 35 -17.58 -5.68 6.72
N TYR A 36 -17.43 -6.21 5.51
CA TYR A 36 -16.13 -6.69 5.03
C TYR A 36 -15.10 -5.56 4.89
N VAL A 37 -15.48 -4.40 4.36
CA VAL A 37 -14.57 -3.24 4.24
C VAL A 37 -14.06 -2.78 5.61
N LYS A 38 -14.94 -2.69 6.61
CA LYS A 38 -14.57 -2.33 7.98
C LYS A 38 -13.70 -3.39 8.66
N GLY A 39 -13.85 -4.66 8.28
CA GLY A 39 -12.99 -5.75 8.69
C GLY A 39 -11.65 -5.84 7.94
N GLY A 40 -11.41 -4.99 6.93
CA GLY A 40 -10.21 -5.07 6.08
C GLY A 40 -10.22 -6.22 5.06
N CYS A 41 -11.34 -6.94 4.95
CA CYS A 41 -11.57 -8.05 4.02
C CYS A 41 -12.00 -7.52 2.65
N PHE A 42 -11.13 -6.74 2.00
CA PHE A 42 -11.49 -6.01 0.78
C PHE A 42 -11.80 -6.95 -0.40
N LYS A 43 -11.14 -8.11 -0.48
CA LYS A 43 -11.37 -9.10 -1.54
C LYS A 43 -12.80 -9.62 -1.48
N GLU A 44 -13.23 -10.05 -0.30
CA GLU A 44 -14.56 -10.57 -0.03
C GLU A 44 -15.62 -9.47 -0.22
N ALA A 45 -15.33 -8.23 0.19
CA ALA A 45 -16.19 -7.09 -0.08
C ALA A 45 -16.44 -6.89 -1.58
N LEU A 46 -15.38 -6.96 -2.39
CA LEU A 46 -15.48 -6.80 -3.83
C LEU A 46 -16.20 -7.99 -4.49
N GLU A 47 -15.97 -9.22 -4.02
CA GLU A 47 -16.70 -10.40 -4.48
C GLU A 47 -18.21 -10.26 -4.26
N VAL A 48 -18.64 -9.85 -3.05
CA VAL A 48 -20.06 -9.59 -2.76
C VAL A 48 -20.60 -8.47 -3.65
N PHE A 49 -19.83 -7.40 -3.85
CA PHE A 49 -20.24 -6.30 -4.71
C PHE A 49 -20.41 -6.74 -6.17
N VAL A 50 -19.52 -7.58 -6.71
CA VAL A 50 -19.64 -8.14 -8.06
C VAL A 50 -20.86 -9.06 -8.18
N VAL A 51 -21.17 -9.86 -7.16
CA VAL A 51 -22.40 -10.67 -7.17
C VAL A 51 -23.65 -9.78 -7.15
N MET A 52 -23.67 -8.73 -6.33
CA MET A 52 -24.77 -7.75 -6.33
C MET A 52 -25.03 -7.17 -7.73
N GLN A 53 -23.95 -6.85 -8.47
CA GLN A 53 -24.06 -6.35 -9.85
C GLN A 53 -24.63 -7.40 -10.80
N ARG A 54 -24.18 -8.67 -10.68
CA ARG A 54 -24.65 -9.79 -11.54
C ARG A 54 -26.10 -10.14 -11.29
N GLU A 55 -26.58 -9.99 -10.06
CA GLU A 55 -28.00 -10.15 -9.71
C GLU A 55 -28.84 -8.91 -10.05
N GLU A 56 -28.24 -7.91 -10.71
CA GLU A 56 -28.88 -6.67 -11.13
C GLU A 56 -29.56 -5.88 -9.99
N ILE A 57 -29.10 -6.10 -8.75
CA ILE A 57 -29.58 -5.36 -7.58
C ILE A 57 -28.98 -3.96 -7.63
N ARG A 58 -29.84 -2.94 -7.58
CA ARG A 58 -29.41 -1.53 -7.63
C ARG A 58 -28.60 -1.20 -6.37
N PRO A 59 -27.31 -0.81 -6.50
CA PRO A 59 -26.49 -0.44 -5.36
C PRO A 59 -26.91 0.89 -4.76
N SER A 60 -26.99 0.92 -3.42
CA SER A 60 -27.12 2.14 -2.63
C SER A 60 -25.89 3.03 -2.77
N LYS A 61 -26.00 4.32 -2.46
CA LYS A 61 -24.83 5.20 -2.33
C LYS A 61 -23.80 4.63 -1.35
N PHE A 62 -24.24 3.97 -0.28
CA PHE A 62 -23.37 3.32 0.70
C PHE A 62 -22.63 2.14 0.08
N ALA A 63 -23.32 1.24 -0.63
CA ALA A 63 -22.71 0.11 -1.33
C ALA A 63 -21.70 0.59 -2.39
N LEU A 64 -22.02 1.63 -3.14
CA LEU A 64 -21.10 2.24 -4.11
C LEU A 64 -19.84 2.78 -3.42
N SER A 65 -20.00 3.45 -2.27
CA SER A 65 -18.87 3.99 -1.50
C SER A 65 -17.99 2.88 -0.92
N SER A 66 -18.59 1.84 -0.35
CA SER A 66 -17.87 0.67 0.15
C SER A 66 -17.19 -0.11 -0.98
N GLY A 67 -17.85 -0.24 -2.14
CA GLY A 67 -17.27 -0.81 -3.36
C GLY A 67 -16.06 -0.02 -3.84
N LEU A 68 -16.12 1.32 -3.88
CA LEU A 68 -14.98 2.18 -4.21
C LEU A 68 -13.83 2.00 -3.21
N ALA A 69 -14.12 1.89 -1.90
CA ALA A 69 -13.11 1.65 -0.88
C ALA A 69 -12.42 0.28 -1.06
N ALA A 70 -13.17 -0.78 -1.37
CA ALA A 70 -12.61 -2.09 -1.69
C ALA A 70 -11.75 -2.02 -2.96
N CYS A 71 -12.22 -1.35 -4.01
CA CYS A 71 -11.46 -1.15 -5.24
C CYS A 71 -10.15 -0.41 -5.00
N ALA A 72 -10.22 0.68 -4.23
CA ALA A 72 -9.05 1.47 -3.83
C ALA A 72 -8.04 0.58 -3.10
N ASN A 73 -8.45 -0.27 -2.17
CA ASN A 73 -7.53 -1.12 -1.41
C ASN A 73 -7.01 -2.34 -2.18
N LEU A 74 -7.66 -2.78 -3.26
CA LEU A 74 -7.20 -3.90 -4.09
C LEU A 74 -6.51 -3.45 -5.39
N GLY A 75 -6.54 -2.17 -5.71
CA GLY A 75 -6.11 -1.68 -7.02
C GLY A 75 -7.04 -2.15 -8.16
N ALA A 76 -8.31 -2.46 -7.85
CA ALA A 76 -9.30 -2.99 -8.78
C ALA A 76 -9.90 -1.88 -9.67
N LEU A 77 -9.09 -1.40 -10.61
CA LEU A 77 -9.43 -0.28 -11.47
C LEU A 77 -10.67 -0.57 -12.35
N GLY A 78 -10.85 -1.81 -12.80
CA GLY A 78 -11.99 -2.18 -13.64
C GLY A 78 -13.31 -1.95 -12.92
N GLN A 79 -13.39 -2.44 -11.68
CA GLN A 79 -14.57 -2.29 -10.82
C GLN A 79 -14.80 -0.84 -10.38
N GLY A 80 -13.73 -0.10 -10.09
CA GLY A 80 -13.83 1.34 -9.80
C GLY A 80 -14.39 2.16 -10.97
N ARG A 81 -13.99 1.83 -12.21
CA ARG A 81 -14.56 2.43 -13.43
C ARG A 81 -16.02 2.06 -13.63
N TRP A 82 -16.40 0.82 -13.33
CA TRP A 82 -17.79 0.40 -13.38
C TRP A 82 -18.65 1.26 -12.46
N VAL A 83 -18.21 1.50 -11.21
CA VAL A 83 -18.93 2.37 -10.27
C VAL A 83 -19.07 3.79 -10.80
N HIS A 84 -17.99 4.36 -11.34
CA HIS A 84 -18.03 5.71 -11.92
C HIS A 84 -19.02 5.79 -13.08
N ALA A 85 -18.97 4.84 -14.02
CA ALA A 85 -19.89 4.78 -15.15
C ALA A 85 -21.35 4.54 -14.70
N TYR A 86 -21.56 3.75 -13.64
CA TYR A 86 -22.88 3.53 -13.06
C TYR A 86 -23.46 4.84 -12.50
N LEU A 87 -22.66 5.64 -11.79
CA LEU A 87 -23.08 6.95 -11.26
C LEU A 87 -23.50 7.89 -12.40
N GLU A 88 -22.71 7.96 -13.48
CA GLU A 88 -23.02 8.78 -14.66
C GLU A 88 -24.29 8.30 -15.38
N LYS A 89 -24.37 6.99 -15.70
CA LYS A 89 -25.49 6.40 -16.45
C LYS A 89 -26.84 6.55 -15.73
N ASN A 90 -26.83 6.51 -14.40
CA ASN A 90 -28.04 6.65 -13.59
C ASN A 90 -28.29 8.09 -13.12
N PHE A 91 -27.55 9.08 -13.65
CA PHE A 91 -27.67 10.50 -13.30
C PHE A 91 -27.55 10.77 -11.79
N ILE A 92 -26.77 9.95 -11.08
CA ILE A 92 -26.50 10.11 -9.66
C ILE A 92 -25.44 11.20 -9.52
N LYS A 93 -25.86 12.37 -9.06
CA LYS A 93 -24.96 13.51 -8.86
C LYS A 93 -23.86 13.17 -7.86
N LEU A 94 -22.61 13.45 -8.24
CA LEU A 94 -21.47 13.41 -7.34
C LEU A 94 -21.59 14.56 -6.33
N ASP A 95 -21.84 14.21 -5.07
CA ASP A 95 -21.60 15.11 -3.94
C ASP A 95 -20.11 15.10 -3.56
N SER A 96 -19.72 15.96 -2.62
CA SER A 96 -18.32 16.07 -2.19
C SER A 96 -17.77 14.73 -1.71
N ILE A 97 -18.58 13.93 -1.01
CA ILE A 97 -18.23 12.60 -0.49
C ILE A 97 -17.98 11.61 -1.63
N SER A 98 -18.97 11.41 -2.52
CA SER A 98 -18.86 10.43 -3.62
C SER A 98 -17.77 10.81 -4.62
N GLY A 99 -17.63 12.12 -4.90
CA GLY A 99 -16.56 12.64 -5.74
C GLY A 99 -15.18 12.41 -5.12
N THR A 100 -15.03 12.64 -3.81
CA THR A 100 -13.77 12.35 -3.10
C THR A 100 -13.45 10.86 -3.09
N ALA A 101 -14.44 9.99 -2.89
CA ALA A 101 -14.25 8.54 -2.94
C ALA A 101 -13.75 8.07 -4.31
N LEU A 102 -14.24 8.67 -5.40
CA LEU A 102 -13.74 8.42 -6.75
C LEU A 102 -12.30 8.92 -6.96
N VAL A 103 -11.98 10.13 -6.47
CA VAL A 103 -10.62 10.69 -6.50
C VAL A 103 -9.65 9.75 -5.76
N ASP A 104 -9.98 9.35 -4.53
CA ASP A 104 -9.17 8.43 -3.72
C ASP A 104 -9.02 7.08 -4.43
N MET A 105 -10.10 6.50 -4.95
CA MET A 105 -10.07 5.22 -5.66
C MET A 105 -9.16 5.27 -6.88
N TYR A 106 -9.29 6.28 -7.76
CA TYR A 106 -8.45 6.38 -8.95
C TYR A 106 -6.98 6.60 -8.60
N ALA A 107 -6.69 7.49 -7.65
CA ALA A 107 -5.33 7.73 -7.18
C ALA A 107 -4.71 6.46 -6.57
N LYS A 108 -5.47 5.74 -5.73
CA LYS A 108 -5.08 4.46 -5.13
C LYS A 108 -5.12 3.28 -6.08
N CYS A 109 -5.53 3.45 -7.34
CA CYS A 109 -5.37 2.49 -8.45
C CYS A 109 -4.27 2.90 -9.45
N GLY A 110 -3.47 3.92 -9.11
CA GLY A 110 -2.37 4.40 -9.95
C GLY A 110 -2.82 5.19 -11.17
N ARG A 111 -4.05 5.72 -11.19
CA ARG A 111 -4.63 6.53 -12.28
C ARG A 111 -4.91 7.94 -11.81
N VAL A 112 -3.85 8.66 -11.50
CA VAL A 112 -3.88 10.06 -11.04
C VAL A 112 -4.52 10.98 -12.08
N ASP A 113 -4.35 10.67 -13.37
CA ASP A 113 -5.02 11.37 -14.47
C ASP A 113 -6.54 11.33 -14.35
N MET A 114 -7.12 10.15 -14.12
CA MET A 114 -8.57 10.03 -13.91
C MET A 114 -9.02 10.63 -12.58
N ALA A 115 -8.19 10.57 -11.54
CA ALA A 115 -8.47 11.26 -10.27
C ALA A 115 -8.56 12.78 -10.49
N TRP A 116 -7.66 13.35 -11.28
CA TRP A 116 -7.67 14.77 -11.65
C TRP A 116 -8.93 15.15 -12.44
N ASP A 117 -9.32 14.32 -13.42
CA ASP A 117 -10.55 14.55 -14.20
C ASP A 117 -11.80 14.59 -13.32
N VAL A 118 -11.92 13.68 -12.34
CA VAL A 118 -13.02 13.72 -11.38
C VAL A 118 -12.93 14.99 -10.55
N PHE A 119 -11.76 15.29 -9.98
CA PHE A 119 -11.56 16.48 -9.16
C PHE A 119 -12.00 17.74 -9.89
N GLU A 120 -11.52 17.99 -11.11
CA GLU A 120 -11.86 19.21 -11.87
C GLU A 120 -13.37 19.30 -12.15
N LYS A 121 -14.03 18.20 -12.50
CA LYS A 121 -15.48 18.16 -12.76
C LYS A 121 -16.37 18.36 -11.52
N MET A 122 -15.84 18.19 -10.30
CA MET A 122 -16.61 18.40 -9.08
C MET A 122 -17.01 19.87 -8.90
N ARG A 123 -18.31 20.14 -8.78
CA ARG A 123 -18.84 21.50 -8.54
C ARG A 123 -18.57 22.00 -7.12
N VAL A 124 -18.65 21.10 -6.15
CA VAL A 124 -18.41 21.39 -4.73
C VAL A 124 -17.17 20.61 -4.33
N LYS A 125 -16.16 21.34 -3.85
CA LYS A 125 -14.90 20.78 -3.34
C LYS A 125 -14.76 21.23 -1.89
N GLU A 126 -14.43 20.29 -1.02
CA GLU A 126 -14.18 20.56 0.39
C GLU A 126 -12.72 20.22 0.72
N VAL A 127 -12.25 20.61 1.90
CA VAL A 127 -10.85 20.37 2.33
C VAL A 127 -10.45 18.90 2.16
N PHE A 128 -11.35 17.96 2.46
CA PHE A 128 -11.06 16.53 2.28
C PHE A 128 -10.92 16.11 0.80
N THR A 129 -11.56 16.80 -0.15
CA THR A 129 -11.38 16.58 -1.59
C THR A 129 -9.98 16.97 -2.03
N TRP A 130 -9.48 18.12 -1.53
CA TRP A 130 -8.10 18.55 -1.76
C TRP A 130 -7.10 17.57 -1.12
N ASN A 131 -7.35 17.15 0.12
CA ASN A 131 -6.50 16.21 0.84
C ASN A 131 -6.38 14.86 0.11
N ALA A 132 -7.49 14.34 -0.44
CA ALA A 132 -7.48 13.11 -1.23
C ALA A 132 -6.58 13.23 -2.47
N MET A 133 -6.64 14.36 -3.18
CA MET A 133 -5.80 14.61 -4.34
C MET A 133 -4.31 14.78 -3.96
N ILE A 134 -4.00 15.57 -2.92
CA ILE A 134 -2.62 15.76 -2.42
C ILE A 134 -2.00 14.42 -2.01
N SER A 135 -2.75 13.64 -1.22
CA SER A 135 -2.30 12.31 -0.77
C SER A 135 -2.14 11.35 -1.95
N GLY A 136 -3.05 11.42 -2.92
CA GLY A 136 -2.98 10.66 -4.16
C GLY A 136 -1.73 10.96 -5.00
N LEU A 137 -1.37 12.24 -5.13
CA LEU A 137 -0.15 12.68 -5.81
C LEU A 137 1.10 12.20 -5.07
N ALA A 138 1.14 12.37 -3.75
CA ALA A 138 2.23 11.90 -2.89
C ALA A 138 2.45 10.38 -2.97
N LEU A 139 1.35 9.61 -2.93
CA LEU A 139 1.38 8.15 -3.04
C LEU A 139 1.94 7.70 -4.39
N ASN A 140 1.71 8.49 -5.46
CA ASN A 140 2.15 8.21 -6.82
C ASN A 140 3.52 8.80 -7.18
N GLY A 141 4.28 9.29 -6.19
CA GLY A 141 5.62 9.85 -6.42
C GLY A 141 5.61 11.21 -7.14
N ARG A 142 4.46 11.87 -7.24
CA ARG A 142 4.31 13.20 -7.87
C ARG A 142 4.44 14.30 -6.82
N ALA A 143 5.58 14.32 -6.14
CA ALA A 143 5.77 15.16 -4.95
C ALA A 143 5.68 16.67 -5.23
N GLU A 144 6.30 17.14 -6.32
CA GLU A 144 6.21 18.55 -6.71
C GLU A 144 4.78 18.97 -7.02
N GLU A 145 4.04 18.14 -7.76
CA GLU A 145 2.63 18.41 -8.04
C GLU A 145 1.79 18.44 -6.76
N ALA A 146 2.06 17.55 -5.79
CA ALA A 146 1.38 17.57 -4.49
C ALA A 146 1.61 18.90 -3.75
N ILE A 147 2.85 19.39 -3.76
CA ILE A 147 3.24 20.66 -3.13
C ILE A 147 2.63 21.85 -3.88
N GLU A 148 2.69 21.87 -5.21
CA GLU A 148 2.05 22.90 -6.03
C GLU A 148 0.54 22.94 -5.77
N PHE A 149 -0.09 21.78 -5.68
CA PHE A 149 -1.52 21.66 -5.44
C PHE A 149 -1.91 22.11 -4.02
N PHE A 150 -1.05 21.89 -3.02
CA PHE A 150 -1.20 22.50 -1.71
C PHE A 150 -1.19 24.03 -1.79
N PHE A 151 -0.26 24.66 -2.52
CA PHE A 151 -0.30 26.12 -2.69
C PHE A 151 -1.51 26.59 -3.52
N ARG A 152 -1.99 25.80 -4.47
CA ARG A 152 -3.25 26.06 -5.19
C ARG A 152 -4.46 26.03 -4.24
N MET A 153 -4.51 25.09 -3.30
CA MET A 153 -5.52 25.03 -2.24
C MET A 153 -5.54 26.33 -1.42
N LEU A 154 -4.36 26.82 -1.02
CA LEU A 154 -4.23 28.09 -0.28
C LEU A 154 -4.72 29.29 -1.07
N ARG A 155 -4.35 29.40 -2.36
CA ARG A 155 -4.84 30.48 -3.26
C ARG A 155 -6.36 30.42 -3.46
N GLY A 156 -6.95 29.24 -3.32
CA GLY A 156 -8.40 29.03 -3.32
C GLY A 156 -9.09 29.34 -2.00
N ASN A 157 -8.39 29.91 -1.02
CA ASN A 157 -8.89 30.21 0.33
C ASN A 157 -9.38 28.98 1.12
N PHE A 158 -8.86 27.79 0.81
CA PHE A 158 -9.12 26.60 1.62
C PHE A 158 -8.11 26.51 2.75
N ARG A 159 -8.58 26.46 4.00
CA ARG A 159 -7.71 26.32 5.17
C ARG A 159 -7.17 24.88 5.27
N PRO A 160 -5.84 24.68 5.26
CA PRO A 160 -5.27 23.35 5.45
C PRO A 160 -5.51 22.87 6.88
N ASN A 161 -5.64 21.55 7.04
CA ASN A 161 -5.75 20.89 8.34
C ASN A 161 -4.65 19.83 8.50
N GLY A 162 -4.62 19.12 9.64
CA GLY A 162 -3.59 18.10 9.89
C GLY A 162 -3.49 17.06 8.76
N ILE A 163 -4.64 16.60 8.23
CA ILE A 163 -4.67 15.64 7.11
C ILE A 163 -4.00 16.24 5.85
N THR A 164 -4.17 17.54 5.59
CA THR A 164 -3.47 18.22 4.50
C THR A 164 -1.96 18.12 4.67
N PHE A 165 -1.45 18.43 5.87
CA PHE A 165 -0.02 18.41 6.15
C PHE A 165 0.57 17.00 6.11
N VAL A 166 -0.13 15.98 6.59
CA VAL A 166 0.29 14.58 6.42
C VAL A 166 0.49 14.25 4.93
N GLY A 167 -0.44 14.66 4.06
CA GLY A 167 -0.32 14.45 2.62
C GLY A 167 0.93 15.11 2.01
N VAL A 168 1.18 16.37 2.35
CA VAL A 168 2.32 17.12 1.80
C VAL A 168 3.66 16.68 2.41
N LEU A 169 3.71 16.36 3.71
CA LEU A 169 4.92 15.84 4.35
C LEU A 169 5.30 14.46 3.81
N ASN A 170 4.32 13.59 3.53
CA ASN A 170 4.57 12.33 2.84
C ASN A 170 5.12 12.54 1.42
N ALA A 171 4.64 13.56 0.70
CA ALA A 171 5.22 13.92 -0.60
C ALA A 171 6.71 14.28 -0.47
N CYS A 172 7.05 15.12 0.51
CA CYS A 172 8.45 15.45 0.82
C CYS A 172 9.26 14.20 1.21
N ALA A 173 8.72 13.34 2.08
CA ALA A 173 9.38 12.11 2.53
C ALA A 173 9.69 11.15 1.37
N HIS A 174 8.76 11.00 0.42
CA HIS A 174 8.94 10.12 -0.73
C HIS A 174 9.89 10.67 -1.80
N ALA A 175 10.10 11.99 -1.83
CA ALA A 175 11.02 12.64 -2.76
C ALA A 175 12.36 13.07 -2.11
N GLY A 176 12.55 12.83 -0.81
CA GLY A 176 13.76 13.21 -0.08
C GLY A 176 13.95 14.72 0.09
N MET A 177 12.86 15.50 0.05
CA MET A 177 12.90 16.97 0.14
C MET A 177 13.00 17.43 1.60
N VAL A 178 14.13 17.16 2.27
CA VAL A 178 14.32 17.41 3.72
C VAL A 178 14.03 18.86 4.10
N SER A 179 14.69 19.83 3.46
CA SER A 179 14.55 21.25 3.79
C SER A 179 13.10 21.73 3.63
N ARG A 180 12.41 21.29 2.57
CA ARG A 180 11.02 21.65 2.29
C ARG A 180 10.06 21.01 3.30
N GLY A 181 10.29 19.74 3.67
CA GLY A 181 9.48 19.06 4.68
C GLY A 181 9.56 19.74 6.05
N LEU A 182 10.76 20.14 6.47
CA LEU A 182 10.97 20.88 7.72
C LEU A 182 10.31 22.27 7.68
N GLU A 183 10.44 23.01 6.57
CA GLU A 183 9.77 24.30 6.37
C GLU A 183 8.23 24.16 6.51
N ILE A 184 7.66 23.15 5.84
CA ILE A 184 6.22 22.89 5.87
C ILE A 184 5.76 22.50 7.27
N PHE A 185 6.50 21.64 7.96
CA PHE A 185 6.19 21.25 9.34
C PHE A 185 6.21 22.45 10.29
N HIS A 186 7.23 23.31 10.23
CA HIS A 186 7.29 24.53 11.05
C HIS A 186 6.16 25.52 10.72
N SER A 187 5.76 25.60 9.44
CA SER A 187 4.66 26.46 9.02
C SER A 187 3.31 26.06 9.63
N MET A 188 3.12 24.79 9.98
CA MET A 188 1.86 24.31 10.57
C MET A 188 1.43 25.15 11.77
N LYS A 189 2.34 25.31 12.75
CA LYS A 189 2.07 26.09 13.95
C LYS A 189 2.21 27.59 13.71
N THR A 190 3.27 28.01 13.02
CA THR A 190 3.64 29.43 12.91
C THR A 190 2.78 30.22 11.93
N VAL A 191 2.26 29.58 10.88
CA VAL A 191 1.48 30.23 9.80
C VAL A 191 0.02 29.80 9.82
N PHE A 192 -0.26 28.51 10.08
CA PHE A 192 -1.60 27.95 9.90
C PHE A 192 -2.37 27.68 11.21
N ASP A 193 -1.70 27.84 12.36
CA ASP A 193 -2.24 27.55 13.69
C ASP A 193 -2.79 26.11 13.77
N VAL A 194 -2.01 25.16 13.25
CA VAL A 194 -2.27 23.72 13.30
C VAL A 194 -1.18 23.08 14.16
N GLU A 195 -1.57 22.49 15.29
CA GLU A 195 -0.63 21.78 16.15
C GLU A 195 -0.19 20.45 15.52
N PRO A 196 1.12 20.16 15.47
CA PRO A 196 1.59 18.87 14.99
C PRO A 196 1.13 17.69 15.86
N GLU A 197 0.39 16.79 15.25
CA GLU A 197 0.00 15.48 15.81
C GLU A 197 1.00 14.37 15.44
N MET A 198 0.78 13.17 16.00
CA MET A 198 1.67 12.00 15.88
C MET A 198 2.03 11.64 14.42
N GLU A 199 1.07 11.74 13.53
CA GLU A 199 1.20 11.41 12.11
C GLU A 199 2.19 12.35 11.41
N HIS A 200 2.22 13.63 11.78
CA HIS A 200 3.14 14.62 11.21
C HIS A 200 4.59 14.34 11.62
N TYR A 201 4.80 14.02 12.90
CA TYR A 201 6.12 13.57 13.39
C TYR A 201 6.54 12.27 12.70
N GLY A 202 5.61 11.32 12.52
CA GLY A 202 5.86 10.09 11.77
C GLY A 202 6.36 10.36 10.33
N CYS A 203 5.74 11.30 9.62
CA CYS A 203 6.18 11.72 8.28
C CYS A 203 7.58 12.35 8.30
N LEU A 204 7.90 13.20 9.28
CA LEU A 204 9.22 13.81 9.37
C LEU A 204 10.32 12.80 9.75
N VAL A 205 10.05 11.88 10.66
CA VAL A 205 10.98 10.79 11.00
C VAL A 205 11.24 9.90 9.78
N ASP A 206 10.20 9.59 8.99
CA ASP A 206 10.36 8.86 7.73
C ASP A 206 11.21 9.65 6.71
N LEU A 207 10.97 10.96 6.58
CA LEU A 207 11.76 11.86 5.70
C LEU A 207 13.24 11.89 6.09
N LEU A 208 13.55 12.22 7.35
CA LEU A 208 14.92 12.29 7.88
C LEU A 208 15.60 10.93 7.79
N GLY A 209 14.90 9.88 8.21
CA GLY A 209 15.39 8.51 8.19
C GLY A 209 15.73 8.03 6.77
N ARG A 210 14.88 8.29 5.78
CA ARG A 210 15.18 7.92 4.38
C ARG A 210 16.37 8.66 3.81
N ALA A 211 16.58 9.90 4.22
CA ALA A 211 17.70 10.75 3.82
C ALA A 211 19.00 10.47 4.60
N GLY A 212 18.96 9.63 5.64
CA GLY A 212 20.15 9.23 6.41
C GLY A 212 20.44 10.07 7.65
N HIS A 213 19.56 11.02 7.98
CA HIS A 213 19.67 11.88 9.16
C HIS A 213 19.14 11.16 10.41
N LEU A 214 19.76 10.03 10.78
CA LEU A 214 19.26 9.16 11.86
C LEU A 214 19.28 9.84 13.23
N ALA A 215 20.34 10.58 13.54
CA ALA A 215 20.46 11.30 14.81
C ALA A 215 19.38 12.38 14.92
N GLU A 216 19.18 13.20 13.89
CA GLU A 216 18.13 14.22 13.86
C GLU A 216 16.73 13.60 13.95
N ALA A 217 16.52 12.42 13.35
CA ALA A 217 15.27 11.69 13.47
C ALA A 217 15.04 11.19 14.90
N GLU A 218 16.06 10.69 15.60
CA GLU A 218 15.97 10.30 17.01
C GLU A 218 15.70 11.52 17.92
N ASP A 219 16.43 12.62 17.73
CA ASP A 219 16.23 13.87 18.47
C ASP A 219 14.80 14.43 18.29
N LEU A 220 14.26 14.33 17.06
CA LEU A 220 12.88 14.71 16.79
C LEU A 220 11.88 13.85 17.58
N ILE A 221 12.11 12.54 17.68
CA ILE A 221 11.26 11.64 18.49
C ILE A 221 11.33 12.00 19.97
N LEU A 222 12.53 12.26 20.48
CA LEU A 222 12.75 12.58 21.90
C LEU A 222 12.18 13.94 22.29
N SER A 223 12.06 14.87 21.34
CA SER A 223 11.47 16.20 21.53
C SER A 223 9.96 16.27 21.31
N MET A 224 9.30 15.15 20.97
CA MET A 224 7.86 15.11 20.77
C MET A 224 7.09 15.52 22.05
N PRO A 225 6.04 16.35 21.96
CA PRO A 225 5.22 16.75 23.11
C PRO A 225 4.30 15.61 23.62
N MET A 226 4.31 14.45 22.95
CA MET A 226 3.50 13.29 23.28
C MET A 226 4.35 12.01 23.20
N LYS A 227 3.87 10.94 23.87
CA LYS A 227 4.56 9.64 23.85
C LYS A 227 4.59 9.06 22.42
N PRO A 228 5.76 8.75 21.84
CA PRO A 228 5.84 8.28 20.47
C PRO A 228 5.15 6.91 20.26
N SER A 229 4.41 6.76 19.16
CA SER A 229 3.78 5.48 18.80
C SER A 229 4.74 4.52 18.11
N ALA A 230 4.30 3.27 17.99
CA ALA A 230 5.01 2.25 17.22
C ALA A 230 5.17 2.60 15.73
N ALA A 231 4.30 3.45 15.16
CA ALA A 231 4.46 3.91 13.79
C ALA A 231 5.72 4.78 13.63
N VAL A 232 5.93 5.73 14.54
CA VAL A 232 7.07 6.66 14.55
C VAL A 232 8.39 5.91 14.77
N TRP A 233 8.48 5.10 15.84
CA TRP A 233 9.64 4.25 16.07
C TRP A 233 9.87 3.27 14.92
N GLY A 234 8.78 2.81 14.30
CA GLY A 234 8.81 1.94 13.13
C GLY A 234 9.49 2.55 11.91
N ALA A 235 9.26 3.84 11.65
CA ALA A 235 9.92 4.59 10.60
C ALA A 235 11.44 4.67 10.85
N LEU A 236 11.84 4.99 12.09
CA LEU A 236 13.26 5.03 12.46
C LEU A 236 13.93 3.66 12.36
N LEU A 237 13.29 2.58 12.81
CA LEU A 237 13.84 1.21 12.67
C LEU A 237 14.04 0.85 11.19
N GLY A 238 13.09 1.21 10.34
CA GLY A 238 13.19 1.02 8.89
C GLY A 238 14.39 1.76 8.28
N ALA A 239 14.68 2.97 8.77
CA ALA A 239 15.83 3.77 8.38
C ALA A 239 17.15 3.19 8.88
N CYS A 240 17.21 2.71 10.14
CA CYS A 240 18.38 2.01 10.69
C CYS A 240 18.76 0.80 9.83
N ARG A 241 17.76 -0.01 9.43
CA ARG A 241 17.97 -1.14 8.51
C ARG A 241 18.50 -0.71 7.14
N LYS A 242 18.05 0.43 6.62
CA LYS A 242 18.46 0.96 5.32
C LYS A 242 19.92 1.42 5.34
N HIS A 243 20.31 2.14 6.39
CA HIS A 243 21.63 2.76 6.51
C HIS A 243 22.65 1.93 7.30
N GLY A 244 22.24 0.78 7.84
CA GLY A 244 23.13 -0.16 8.52
C GLY A 244 23.49 0.23 9.95
N ASP A 245 22.69 1.08 10.61
CA ASP A 245 22.90 1.44 12.01
C ASP A 245 22.35 0.36 12.94
N VAL A 246 23.24 -0.55 13.35
CA VAL A 246 22.88 -1.73 14.16
C VAL A 246 22.57 -1.35 15.59
N GLU A 247 23.31 -0.40 16.17
CA GLU A 247 23.17 -0.02 17.58
C GLU A 247 21.85 0.72 17.82
N LEU A 248 21.55 1.74 17.01
CA LEU A 248 20.26 2.43 17.07
C LEU A 248 19.12 1.47 16.70
N GLY A 249 19.33 0.64 15.68
CA GLY A 249 18.37 -0.38 15.26
C GLY A 249 17.99 -1.36 16.38
N GLU A 250 18.96 -1.81 17.18
CA GLU A 250 18.73 -2.67 18.33
C GLU A 250 17.90 -1.97 19.42
N ARG A 251 18.29 -0.74 19.81
CA ARG A 251 17.56 0.03 20.83
C ARG A 251 16.10 0.26 20.42
N VAL A 252 15.87 0.77 19.21
CA VAL A 252 14.53 1.04 18.68
C VAL A 252 13.74 -0.26 18.48
N GLY A 253 14.40 -1.32 18.01
CA GLY A 253 13.81 -2.63 17.84
C GLY A 253 13.22 -3.17 19.13
N LYS A 254 14.00 -3.15 20.23
CA LYS A 254 13.53 -3.58 21.55
C LYS A 254 12.32 -2.77 22.03
N ILE A 255 12.32 -1.44 21.85
CA ILE A 255 11.16 -0.59 22.17
C ILE A 255 9.91 -1.06 21.40
N LEU A 256 10.04 -1.34 20.10
CA LEU A 256 8.92 -1.78 19.27
C LEU A 256 8.39 -3.17 19.64
N LEU A 257 9.26 -4.10 20.07
CA LEU A 257 8.82 -5.42 20.53
C LEU A 257 7.98 -5.33 21.80
N GLU A 258 8.20 -4.32 22.65
CA GLU A 258 7.35 -4.09 23.83
C GLU A 258 6.07 -3.33 23.49
N LEU A 259 6.10 -2.38 22.54
CA LEU A 259 4.91 -1.63 22.12
C LEU A 259 3.93 -2.49 21.30
N GLU A 260 4.43 -3.38 20.46
CA GLU A 260 3.62 -4.24 19.57
C GLU A 260 4.09 -5.71 19.63
N PRO A 261 3.91 -6.41 20.77
CA PRO A 261 4.47 -7.74 21.00
C PRO A 261 3.96 -8.82 20.05
N LEU A 262 2.84 -8.59 19.36
CA LEU A 262 2.23 -9.51 18.40
C LEU A 262 2.48 -9.12 16.94
N ASN A 263 3.20 -8.02 16.67
CA ASN A 263 3.44 -7.55 15.31
C ASN A 263 4.69 -8.21 14.72
N SER A 264 4.49 -9.25 13.89
CA SER A 264 5.58 -10.00 13.25
C SER A 264 6.54 -9.15 12.42
N GLY A 265 6.07 -8.02 11.88
CA GLY A 265 6.90 -7.12 11.07
C GLY A 265 8.03 -6.48 11.86
N ARG A 266 7.85 -6.22 13.15
CA ARG A 266 8.87 -5.61 14.03
C ARG A 266 10.02 -6.58 14.29
N TYR A 267 9.67 -7.81 14.64
CA TYR A 267 10.63 -8.90 14.80
C TYR A 267 11.41 -9.16 13.52
N ALA A 268 10.72 -9.22 12.38
CA ALA A 268 11.39 -9.42 11.09
C ALA A 268 12.38 -8.28 10.79
N LEU A 269 12.02 -7.02 11.02
CA LEU A 269 12.94 -5.89 10.79
C LEU A 269 14.16 -5.94 11.72
N LEU A 270 13.99 -6.22 13.01
CA LEU A 270 15.10 -6.32 13.96
C LEU A 270 16.00 -7.52 13.65
N SER A 271 15.41 -8.69 13.39
CA SER A 271 16.13 -9.89 12.94
C SER A 271 16.93 -9.61 11.67
N ASN A 272 16.37 -8.83 10.73
CA ASN A 272 17.07 -8.48 9.51
C ASN A 272 18.28 -7.56 9.74
N ILE A 273 18.19 -6.64 10.71
CA ILE A 273 19.32 -5.79 11.11
C ILE A 273 20.44 -6.65 11.68
N TYR A 274 20.13 -7.58 12.59
CA TYR A 274 21.12 -8.51 13.15
C TYR A 274 21.74 -9.43 12.11
N ALA A 275 20.93 -9.99 11.21
CA ALA A 275 21.41 -10.85 10.14
C ALA A 275 22.40 -10.11 9.21
N LYS A 276 22.10 -8.86 8.83
CA LYS A 276 23.02 -8.03 8.03
C LYS A 276 24.34 -7.73 8.77
N ALA A 277 24.31 -7.69 10.10
CA ALA A 277 25.49 -7.50 10.94
C ALA A 277 26.25 -8.81 11.24
N GLY A 278 25.79 -9.96 10.72
CA GLY A 278 26.36 -11.28 11.05
C GLY A 278 26.09 -11.78 12.47
N ARG A 279 25.15 -11.14 13.19
CA ARG A 279 24.77 -11.46 14.58
C ARG A 279 23.72 -12.57 14.62
N TRP A 280 24.11 -13.79 14.28
CA TRP A 280 23.18 -14.92 14.12
C TRP A 280 22.57 -15.42 15.43
N ASP A 281 23.28 -15.28 16.55
CA ASP A 281 22.75 -15.61 17.88
C ASP A 281 21.55 -14.72 18.23
N ASP A 282 21.67 -13.40 17.99
CA ASP A 282 20.56 -12.46 18.20
C ASP A 282 19.38 -12.75 17.25
N VAL A 283 19.64 -13.20 16.01
CA VAL A 283 18.58 -13.66 15.09
C VAL A 283 17.83 -14.86 15.68
N ALA A 284 18.56 -15.82 16.25
CA ALA A 284 17.97 -16.98 16.89
C ALA A 284 17.13 -16.58 18.12
N ASP A 285 17.62 -15.64 18.92
CA ASP A 285 16.90 -15.11 20.09
C ASP A 285 15.61 -14.38 19.70
N VAL A 286 15.64 -13.54 18.67
CA VAL A 286 14.43 -12.87 18.16
C VAL A 286 13.40 -13.90 17.68
N ARG A 287 13.84 -14.97 16.97
CA ARG A 287 12.94 -16.05 16.54
C ARG A 287 12.38 -16.85 17.71
N LYS A 288 13.17 -17.09 18.76
CA LYS A 288 12.73 -17.75 19.98
C LYS A 288 11.66 -16.91 20.67
N LEU A 289 11.89 -15.60 20.83
CA LEU A 289 10.94 -14.67 21.43
C LEU A 289 9.62 -14.59 20.64
N MET A 290 9.68 -14.63 19.29
CA MET A 290 8.47 -14.72 18.46
C MET A 290 7.64 -15.96 18.78
N LYS A 291 8.29 -17.13 18.93
CA LYS A 291 7.61 -18.39 19.25
C LYS A 291 7.00 -18.34 20.65
N GLU A 292 7.75 -17.84 21.64
CA GLU A 292 7.29 -17.71 23.03
C GLU A 292 6.08 -16.79 23.15
N ARG A 293 6.03 -15.70 22.38
CA ARG A 293 4.90 -14.75 22.35
C ARG A 293 3.76 -15.17 21.41
N GLY A 294 3.86 -16.32 20.74
CA GLY A 294 2.82 -16.82 19.83
C GLY A 294 2.59 -15.92 18.60
N VAL A 295 3.64 -15.23 18.14
CA VAL A 295 3.54 -14.27 17.04
C VAL A 295 3.26 -14.99 15.72
N LYS A 296 2.12 -14.67 15.08
CA LYS A 296 1.77 -15.18 13.75
C LYS A 296 2.43 -14.32 12.67
N THR A 297 3.14 -14.95 11.74
CA THR A 297 3.74 -14.25 10.60
C THR A 297 2.67 -13.93 9.55
N THR A 298 2.63 -12.67 9.11
CA THR A 298 1.81 -12.31 7.94
C THR A 298 2.57 -12.68 6.67
N PRO A 299 2.08 -13.61 5.83
CA PRO A 299 2.75 -13.94 4.58
C PRO A 299 2.68 -12.76 3.62
N GLY A 300 3.75 -12.57 2.85
CA GLY A 300 3.73 -11.64 1.73
C GLY A 300 2.78 -12.15 0.65
N SER A 301 1.80 -11.33 0.27
CA SER A 301 0.86 -11.62 -0.81
C SER A 301 0.77 -10.47 -1.79
N SER A 302 0.66 -10.81 -3.07
CA SER A 302 0.46 -9.86 -4.15
C SER A 302 -0.84 -10.14 -4.86
N VAL A 303 -1.56 -9.08 -5.20
CA VAL A 303 -2.89 -9.13 -5.79
C VAL A 303 -2.89 -8.44 -7.15
N ILE A 304 -3.60 -9.01 -8.10
CA ILE A 304 -3.92 -8.43 -9.40
C ILE A 304 -5.40 -8.64 -9.68
N GLU A 305 -6.08 -7.57 -10.12
CA GLU A 305 -7.48 -7.64 -10.55
C GLU A 305 -7.55 -7.68 -12.08
N LEU A 306 -8.23 -8.68 -12.61
CA LEU A 306 -8.55 -8.81 -14.03
C LEU A 306 -10.03 -9.16 -14.18
N GLU A 307 -10.75 -8.39 -14.99
CA GLU A 307 -12.15 -8.66 -15.36
C GLU A 307 -13.09 -8.85 -14.17
N GLY A 308 -12.87 -8.12 -13.07
CA GLY A 308 -13.64 -8.20 -11.84
C GLY A 308 -13.26 -9.35 -10.91
N ILE A 309 -12.21 -10.11 -11.24
CA ILE A 309 -11.70 -11.21 -10.43
C ILE A 309 -10.38 -10.79 -9.79
N VAL A 310 -10.29 -10.98 -8.48
CA VAL A 310 -9.11 -10.66 -7.67
C VAL A 310 -8.27 -11.92 -7.51
N HIS A 311 -7.13 -11.97 -8.19
CA HIS A 311 -6.17 -13.06 -8.10
C HIS A 311 -5.11 -12.73 -7.05
N GLU A 312 -5.01 -13.55 -6.00
CA GLU A 312 -4.01 -13.40 -4.94
C GLU A 312 -2.92 -14.47 -5.10
N PHE A 313 -1.67 -14.07 -4.94
CA PHE A 313 -0.51 -14.94 -5.00
C PHE A 313 0.28 -14.87 -3.70
N LYS A 314 0.65 -16.03 -3.17
CA LYS A 314 1.53 -16.21 -2.01
C LYS A 314 2.66 -17.15 -2.41
N MET A 315 3.83 -16.97 -1.81
CA MET A 315 4.96 -17.88 -2.04
C MET A 315 4.58 -19.28 -1.53
N GLY A 316 4.83 -20.31 -2.36
CA GLY A 316 4.48 -21.69 -2.05
C GLY A 316 3.00 -22.04 -2.20
N ASP A 317 2.14 -21.07 -2.52
CA ASP A 317 0.72 -21.31 -2.79
C ASP A 317 0.53 -21.75 -4.25
N GLY A 318 0.09 -22.99 -4.43
CA GLY A 318 -0.21 -23.59 -5.72
C GLY A 318 -1.70 -23.64 -6.05
N SER A 319 -2.55 -22.95 -5.29
CA SER A 319 -4.03 -23.04 -5.42
C SER A 319 -4.60 -22.38 -6.68
N HIS A 320 -3.83 -21.54 -7.36
CA HIS A 320 -4.30 -20.83 -8.54
C HIS A 320 -4.56 -21.81 -9.72
N PRO A 321 -5.72 -21.76 -10.41
CA PRO A 321 -6.03 -22.70 -11.49
C PRO A 321 -5.00 -22.75 -12.62
N GLN A 322 -4.38 -21.61 -12.93
CA GLN A 322 -3.35 -21.46 -13.97
C GLN A 322 -1.91 -21.50 -13.43
N MET A 323 -1.68 -22.12 -12.27
CA MET A 323 -0.36 -22.03 -11.62
C MET A 323 0.77 -22.62 -12.47
N LYS A 324 0.49 -23.66 -13.25
CA LYS A 324 1.48 -24.30 -14.13
C LYS A 324 1.96 -23.32 -15.20
N GLU A 325 1.03 -22.62 -15.85
CA GLU A 325 1.31 -21.62 -16.87
C GLU A 325 2.05 -20.41 -16.28
N ILE A 326 1.68 -19.99 -15.07
CA ILE A 326 2.35 -18.91 -14.34
C ILE A 326 3.80 -19.27 -14.04
N TYR A 327 4.07 -20.49 -13.56
CA TYR A 327 5.45 -20.92 -13.29
C TYR A 327 6.28 -21.05 -14.56
N LEU A 328 5.70 -21.55 -15.66
CA LEU A 328 6.38 -21.59 -16.96
C LEU A 328 6.72 -20.19 -17.46
N MET A 329 5.78 -19.26 -17.36
CA MET A 329 6.02 -17.86 -17.71
C MET A 329 7.10 -17.24 -16.82
N LEU A 330 7.03 -17.46 -15.51
CA LEU A 330 8.02 -16.94 -14.56
C LEU A 330 9.42 -17.48 -14.87
N LYS A 331 9.54 -18.77 -15.18
CA LYS A 331 10.82 -19.36 -15.60
C LYS A 331 11.38 -18.64 -16.83
N SER A 332 10.57 -18.44 -17.86
CA SER A 332 10.97 -17.69 -19.07
C SER A 332 11.32 -16.23 -18.78
N VAL A 333 10.61 -15.58 -17.85
CA VAL A 333 10.96 -14.24 -17.36
C VAL A 333 12.35 -14.27 -16.74
N ILE A 334 12.60 -15.13 -15.76
CA ILE A 334 13.89 -15.20 -15.05
C ILE A 334 15.05 -15.48 -16.02
N GLU A 335 14.90 -16.45 -16.92
CA GLU A 335 15.93 -16.76 -17.94
C GLU A 335 16.27 -15.54 -18.80
N ARG A 336 15.27 -14.77 -19.24
CA ARG A 336 15.50 -13.52 -19.98
C ARG A 336 16.13 -12.42 -19.13
N LEU A 337 15.75 -12.32 -17.85
CA LEU A 337 16.38 -11.35 -16.96
C LEU A 337 17.86 -11.68 -16.75
N GLU A 338 18.21 -12.95 -16.59
CA GLU A 338 19.60 -13.41 -16.44
C GLU A 338 20.45 -13.05 -17.68
N THR A 339 19.90 -13.15 -18.90
CA THR A 339 20.59 -12.68 -20.13
C THR A 339 20.84 -11.17 -20.17
N GLU A 340 20.08 -10.39 -19.40
CA GLU A 340 20.21 -8.94 -19.27
C GLU A 340 21.06 -8.55 -18.05
N GLY A 341 21.72 -9.51 -17.41
CA GLY A 341 22.60 -9.30 -16.25
C GLY A 341 21.90 -9.26 -14.89
N TYR A 342 20.64 -9.72 -14.81
CA TYR A 342 19.96 -9.87 -13.52
C TYR A 342 20.59 -11.01 -12.72
N LEU A 343 21.02 -10.71 -11.50
CA LEU A 343 21.42 -11.69 -10.50
C LEU A 343 20.52 -11.52 -9.26
N PRO A 344 19.85 -12.59 -8.79
CA PRO A 344 19.05 -12.50 -7.56
C PRO A 344 19.89 -12.00 -6.40
N ASN A 345 19.42 -10.95 -5.71
CA ASN A 345 20.17 -10.37 -4.60
C ASN A 345 19.99 -11.22 -3.32
N THR A 346 20.84 -12.25 -3.16
CA THR A 346 20.74 -13.22 -2.06
C THR A 346 20.95 -12.59 -0.67
N SER A 347 21.58 -11.41 -0.59
CA SER A 347 21.68 -10.64 0.67
C SER A 347 20.33 -10.21 1.24
N GLN A 348 19.26 -10.28 0.43
CA GLN A 348 17.89 -10.01 0.89
C GLN A 348 17.26 -11.23 1.57
N VAL A 349 17.82 -12.42 1.42
CA VAL A 349 17.37 -13.63 2.10
C VAL A 349 18.19 -13.81 3.36
N LEU A 350 17.63 -13.34 4.46
CA LEU A 350 18.29 -13.26 5.76
C LEU A 350 18.05 -14.54 6.60
N PHE A 351 17.74 -15.64 5.91
CA PHE A 351 17.73 -16.98 6.48
C PHE A 351 19.12 -17.60 6.30
N ASP A 352 19.55 -18.33 7.31
CA ASP A 352 20.76 -19.14 7.26
C ASP A 352 20.45 -20.46 6.54
N ILE A 353 20.38 -20.35 5.21
CA ILE A 353 20.18 -21.44 4.25
C ILE A 353 21.24 -21.31 3.15
N ASP A 354 21.44 -22.36 2.36
CA ASP A 354 22.42 -22.30 1.28
C ASP A 354 22.05 -21.26 0.21
N GLU A 355 23.05 -20.77 -0.52
CA GLU A 355 22.87 -19.71 -1.50
C GLU A 355 21.95 -20.10 -2.66
N GLU A 356 21.84 -21.40 -3.00
CA GLU A 356 20.96 -21.89 -4.06
C GLU A 356 19.49 -21.84 -3.63
N GLU A 357 19.19 -22.20 -2.38
CA GLU A 357 17.88 -22.04 -1.77
C GLU A 357 17.48 -20.56 -1.61
N LYS A 358 18.43 -19.67 -1.27
CA LYS A 358 18.18 -18.21 -1.25
C LYS A 358 17.76 -17.70 -2.63
N GLN A 359 18.52 -18.06 -3.67
CA GLN A 359 18.19 -17.67 -5.04
C GLN A 359 16.83 -18.22 -5.49
N THR A 360 16.55 -19.48 -5.16
CA THR A 360 15.28 -20.13 -5.49
C THR A 360 14.10 -19.43 -4.82
N SER A 361 14.21 -19.11 -3.53
CA SER A 361 13.18 -18.37 -2.78
C SER A 361 12.85 -17.01 -3.42
N LEU A 362 13.88 -16.24 -3.79
CA LEU A 362 13.71 -14.93 -4.44
C LEU A 362 13.00 -15.01 -5.79
N LYS A 363 13.24 -16.08 -6.56
CA LYS A 363 12.62 -16.27 -7.90
C LYS A 363 11.09 -16.34 -7.80
N TYR A 364 10.55 -16.92 -6.73
CA TYR A 364 9.11 -17.20 -6.57
C TYR A 364 8.37 -16.23 -5.64
N HIS A 365 8.91 -15.04 -5.42
CA HIS A 365 8.19 -13.99 -4.70
C HIS A 365 6.84 -13.66 -5.35
N SER A 366 5.84 -13.38 -4.51
CA SER A 366 4.45 -13.15 -4.93
C SER A 366 4.30 -12.08 -6.03
N GLU A 367 5.15 -11.07 -6.03
CA GLU A 367 5.16 -9.96 -6.98
C GLU A 367 5.48 -10.49 -8.38
N LYS A 368 6.50 -11.35 -8.50
CA LYS A 368 6.92 -11.95 -9.76
C LYS A 368 5.87 -12.93 -10.29
N LEU A 369 5.20 -13.67 -9.40
CA LEU A 369 4.07 -14.53 -9.76
C LEU A 369 2.90 -13.70 -10.31
N ALA A 370 2.53 -12.61 -9.63
CA ALA A 370 1.47 -11.71 -10.07
C ALA A 370 1.81 -11.04 -11.42
N ILE A 371 3.05 -10.63 -11.63
CA ILE A 371 3.52 -10.07 -12.90
C ILE A 371 3.50 -11.13 -14.01
N ALA A 372 3.99 -12.35 -13.74
CA ALA A 372 3.95 -13.45 -14.70
C ALA A 372 2.51 -13.79 -15.11
N PHE A 373 1.58 -13.84 -14.15
CA PHE A 373 0.15 -13.97 -14.43
C PHE A 373 -0.36 -12.80 -15.29
N GLY A 374 -0.01 -11.56 -14.94
CA GLY A 374 -0.36 -10.39 -15.74
C GLY A 374 0.15 -10.48 -17.19
N LEU A 375 1.35 -11.02 -17.41
CA LEU A 375 1.95 -11.19 -18.73
C LEU A 375 1.20 -12.22 -19.59
N ILE A 376 0.77 -13.35 -19.02
CA ILE A 376 0.02 -14.39 -19.77
C ILE A 376 -1.44 -14.01 -19.99
N SER A 377 -2.04 -13.29 -19.05
CA SER A 377 -3.49 -13.05 -19.03
C SER A 377 -3.91 -11.75 -19.70
N THR A 378 -2.97 -10.93 -20.21
CA THR A 378 -3.32 -9.64 -20.82
C THR A 378 -2.55 -9.36 -22.10
N LYS A 379 -3.19 -8.61 -23.01
CA LYS A 379 -2.62 -8.26 -24.32
C LYS A 379 -1.33 -7.42 -24.17
N PRO A 380 -0.37 -7.55 -25.11
CA PRO A 380 0.79 -6.67 -25.17
C PRO A 380 0.41 -5.18 -25.09
N GLY A 381 1.22 -4.39 -24.38
CA GLY A 381 0.96 -2.97 -24.14
C GLY A 381 -0.04 -2.66 -23.01
N THR A 382 -0.78 -3.64 -22.48
CA THR A 382 -1.66 -3.42 -21.32
C THR A 382 -0.83 -3.15 -20.07
N THR A 383 -1.12 -2.09 -19.30
CA THR A 383 -0.45 -1.85 -18.01
C THR A 383 -0.80 -2.96 -17.01
N ILE A 384 0.20 -3.60 -16.41
CA ILE A 384 0.01 -4.59 -15.33
C ILE A 384 -0.04 -3.85 -14.00
N ARG A 385 -1.06 -4.12 -13.17
CA ARG A 385 -1.23 -3.50 -11.86
C ARG A 385 -1.15 -4.56 -10.76
N VAL A 386 -0.23 -4.38 -9.83
CA VAL A 386 -0.03 -5.30 -8.71
C VAL A 386 -0.11 -4.53 -7.41
N VAL A 387 -0.82 -5.08 -6.43
CA VAL A 387 -0.87 -4.56 -5.06
C VAL A 387 -0.18 -5.55 -4.14
N LYS A 388 0.85 -5.11 -3.44
CA LYS A 388 1.60 -5.87 -2.45
C LYS A 388 1.15 -5.48 -1.04
N ASN A 389 0.86 -6.48 -0.22
CA ASN A 389 0.43 -6.28 1.16
C ASN A 389 1.57 -5.92 2.13
N LEU A 390 2.83 -5.91 1.68
CA LEU A 390 4.05 -5.56 2.41
C LEU A 390 4.86 -4.54 1.59
N ARG A 391 5.99 -4.08 2.10
CA ARG A 391 6.96 -3.33 1.30
C ARG A 391 7.61 -4.27 0.28
N VAL A 392 7.76 -3.83 -0.98
CA VAL A 392 8.44 -4.61 -2.02
C VAL A 392 9.90 -4.81 -1.59
N CYS A 393 10.54 -5.95 -1.89
CA CYS A 393 11.97 -6.12 -1.60
C CYS A 393 12.84 -5.55 -2.73
N GLU A 394 14.11 -5.27 -2.44
CA GLU A 394 15.03 -4.66 -3.40
C GLU A 394 15.20 -5.51 -4.67
N ASP A 395 15.26 -6.82 -4.49
CA ASP A 395 15.33 -7.79 -5.57
C ASP A 395 14.09 -7.74 -6.49
N CYS A 396 12.87 -7.77 -5.92
CA CYS A 396 11.63 -7.65 -6.69
C CYS A 396 11.53 -6.30 -7.40
N HIS A 397 11.98 -5.22 -6.78
CA HIS A 397 12.00 -3.89 -7.40
C HIS A 397 12.93 -3.85 -8.63
N SER A 398 14.16 -4.37 -8.48
CA SER A 398 15.14 -4.46 -9.58
C SER A 398 14.68 -5.41 -10.69
N ALA A 399 14.12 -6.57 -10.34
CA ALA A 399 13.52 -7.48 -11.31
C ALA A 399 12.38 -6.80 -12.08
N THR A 400 11.47 -6.10 -11.40
CA THR A 400 10.32 -5.44 -12.04
C THR A 400 10.76 -4.34 -13.01
N LYS A 401 11.82 -3.58 -12.69
CA LYS A 401 12.45 -2.65 -13.66
C LYS A 401 12.84 -3.39 -14.93
N LEU A 402 13.63 -4.45 -14.82
CA LEU A 402 14.11 -5.19 -16.00
C LEU A 402 12.96 -5.84 -16.77
N ILE A 403 11.96 -6.41 -16.08
CA ILE A 403 10.76 -6.95 -16.74
C ILE A 403 10.06 -5.87 -17.58
N SER A 404 9.89 -4.65 -17.04
CA SER A 404 9.27 -3.55 -17.77
C SER A 404 10.00 -3.20 -19.07
N ARG A 405 11.33 -3.31 -19.08
CA ARG A 405 12.19 -3.09 -20.27
C ARG A 405 12.07 -4.23 -21.25
N VAL A 406 12.34 -5.46 -20.80
CA VAL A 406 12.45 -6.65 -21.66
C VAL A 406 11.13 -6.99 -22.32
N TYR A 407 10.01 -6.83 -21.61
CA TYR A 407 8.68 -7.15 -22.14
C TYR A 407 7.97 -5.93 -22.74
N GLY A 408 8.56 -4.73 -22.67
CA GLY A 408 7.92 -3.50 -23.14
C GLY A 408 6.57 -3.23 -22.48
N ARG A 409 6.48 -3.51 -21.16
CA ARG A 409 5.25 -3.37 -20.38
C ARG A 409 5.42 -2.30 -19.33
N GLU A 410 4.44 -1.40 -19.23
CA GLU A 410 4.29 -0.60 -18.02
C GLU A 410 3.77 -1.51 -16.90
N ILE A 411 4.45 -1.47 -15.76
CA ILE A 411 4.07 -2.23 -14.57
C ILE A 411 3.93 -1.24 -13.43
N ILE A 412 2.79 -1.26 -12.77
CA ILE A 412 2.51 -0.41 -11.62
C ILE A 412 2.41 -1.34 -10.41
N VAL A 413 3.32 -1.19 -9.46
CA VAL A 413 3.27 -1.93 -8.19
C VAL A 413 2.99 -0.97 -7.06
N ARG A 414 1.89 -1.18 -6.34
CA ARG A 414 1.62 -0.49 -5.08
C ARG A 414 2.10 -1.35 -3.93
N ASP A 415 2.95 -0.83 -3.08
CA ASP A 415 3.29 -1.45 -1.81
C ASP A 415 2.53 -0.78 -0.65
N ARG A 416 2.85 -1.09 0.61
CA ARG A 416 2.20 -0.46 1.78
C ARG A 416 2.36 1.06 1.87
N VAL A 417 3.36 1.62 1.20
CA VAL A 417 3.85 2.97 1.42
C VAL A 417 3.60 3.85 0.21
N ARG A 418 3.78 3.32 -1.01
CA ARG A 418 3.66 4.09 -2.24
C ARG A 418 3.48 3.22 -3.49
N TYR A 419 3.31 3.92 -4.60
CA TYR A 419 3.43 3.37 -5.94
C TYR A 419 4.86 3.39 -6.47
N HIS A 420 5.16 2.36 -7.22
CA HIS A 420 6.33 2.23 -8.08
C HIS A 420 5.81 2.05 -9.51
N HIS A 421 6.01 3.06 -10.35
CA HIS A 421 5.64 3.02 -11.77
C HIS A 421 6.88 2.62 -12.57
N PHE A 422 6.90 1.40 -13.08
CA PHE A 422 8.00 0.84 -13.84
C PHE A 422 7.75 0.98 -15.33
N ARG A 423 8.69 1.64 -16.02
CA ARG A 423 8.63 1.85 -17.47
C ARG A 423 10.04 1.83 -18.04
N ASN A 424 10.27 1.01 -19.06
CA ASN A 424 11.52 0.94 -19.81
C ASN A 424 12.77 0.77 -18.91
N GLY A 425 12.69 -0.01 -17.84
CA GLY A 425 13.84 -0.25 -16.95
C GLY A 425 14.00 0.78 -15.83
N MET A 426 13.16 1.81 -15.79
CA MET A 426 13.18 2.85 -14.77
C MET A 426 11.98 2.72 -13.84
N CYS A 427 12.11 3.21 -12.62
CA CYS A 427 11.01 3.33 -11.65
C CYS A 427 10.80 4.80 -11.29
N SER A 428 9.55 5.23 -11.13
CA SER A 428 9.18 6.60 -10.72
C SER A 428 9.80 7.07 -9.40
N CYS A 429 10.39 6.17 -8.63
CA CYS A 429 11.03 6.53 -7.38
C CYS A 429 12.50 6.92 -7.47
N ASN A 430 13.13 6.79 -8.64
CA ASN A 430 14.55 7.08 -8.84
C ASN A 430 15.46 6.37 -7.82
N ASP A 431 15.09 5.15 -7.42
CA ASP A 431 15.78 4.33 -6.40
C ASP A 431 15.88 4.95 -5.00
N PHE A 432 15.19 6.06 -4.77
CA PHE A 432 14.98 6.62 -3.45
C PHE A 432 13.71 6.03 -2.85
N TRP A 433 13.82 4.97 -2.03
CA TRP A 433 12.72 4.49 -1.18
C TRP A 433 13.12 4.23 0.25
#